data_AF-A0A3C1B6U8-F1
#
_entry.id   AF-A0A3C1B6U8-F1
#
_cell.length_a   1.000
_cell.length_b   1.000
_cell.length_c   1.000
_cell.angle_alpha   90.00
_cell.angle_beta   90.00
_cell.angle_gamma   90.00
#
_symmetry.space_group_name_H-M   'P 1'
#
loop_
_entity.id
_entity.type
_entity.pdbx_description
1 polymer ?
#
loop_
_entity_poly.entity_id
_entity_poly.type
_entity_poly.pdbx_seq_one_letter_code
_entity_poly.pdbx_strand_id
1 'polypeptide(L)'
;RADLDACMIKGGAISELVIERATRALDAGADGVIASPQEAALIRSLPISAGKFIVTPGVRPTGAALGDQKRVMTPAEAIAGGADHLVIGRPITAAHDPAAAAAAILAEIEGVK
;
A
#
# COMPACT_ATOMS: atom_id res chain seq x y z
N ARG A 1 -15.96 1.66 -24.95
CA ARG A 1 -16.42 1.30 -23.59
C ARG A 1 -16.59 -0.21 -23.44
N ALA A 2 -17.06 -0.95 -24.45
CA ALA A 2 -17.10 -2.43 -24.39
C ALA A 2 -15.74 -3.07 -24.03
N ASP A 3 -14.64 -2.49 -24.48
CA ASP A 3 -13.26 -2.81 -24.12
C ASP A 3 -12.96 -2.61 -22.62
N LEU A 4 -13.40 -1.49 -22.04
CA LEU A 4 -13.26 -1.19 -20.61
C LEU A 4 -14.10 -2.14 -19.76
N ASP A 5 -15.33 -2.42 -20.18
CA ASP A 5 -16.25 -3.31 -19.48
C ASP A 5 -15.72 -4.77 -19.51
N ALA A 6 -15.15 -5.20 -20.63
CA ALA A 6 -14.47 -6.50 -20.74
C ALA A 6 -13.25 -6.63 -19.80
N CYS A 7 -12.58 -5.51 -19.51
CA CYS A 7 -11.50 -5.43 -18.51
C CYS A 7 -12.02 -5.22 -17.08
N MET A 8 -13.33 -5.30 -16.85
CA MET A 8 -13.98 -5.04 -15.56
C MET A 8 -13.67 -3.65 -14.99
N ILE A 9 -13.44 -2.67 -15.88
CA ILE A 9 -13.27 -1.27 -15.49
C ILE A 9 -14.65 -0.68 -15.23
N LYS A 10 -14.88 -0.31 -13.97
CA LYS A 10 -16.13 0.24 -13.48
C LYS A 10 -15.93 1.72 -13.13
N GLY A 11 -16.93 2.56 -13.44
CA GLY A 11 -16.97 3.93 -12.94
C GLY A 11 -17.40 4.00 -11.47
N GLY A 12 -16.99 5.05 -10.75
CA GLY A 12 -17.31 5.23 -9.33
C GLY A 12 -16.23 6.02 -8.61
N ALA A 13 -16.44 6.33 -7.34
CA ALA A 13 -15.39 6.91 -6.53
C ALA A 13 -14.28 5.86 -6.29
N ILE A 14 -13.02 6.28 -6.26
CA ILE A 14 -11.88 5.36 -6.07
C ILE A 14 -12.03 4.57 -4.77
N SER A 15 -12.45 5.24 -3.69
CA SER A 15 -12.69 4.62 -2.38
C SER A 15 -13.73 3.49 -2.43
N GLU A 16 -14.84 3.70 -3.15
CA GLU A 16 -15.89 2.69 -3.31
C GLU A 16 -15.38 1.47 -4.07
N LEU A 17 -14.65 1.70 -5.17
CA LEU A 17 -14.07 0.62 -5.98
C LEU A 17 -13.03 -0.18 -5.19
N VAL A 18 -12.25 0.48 -4.33
CA VAL A 18 -11.27 -0.15 -3.46
C VAL A 18 -11.96 -1.05 -2.44
N ILE A 19 -12.99 -0.55 -1.74
CA ILE A 19 -13.75 -1.35 -0.78
C ILE A 19 -14.40 -2.55 -1.48
N GLU A 20 -15.07 -2.33 -2.61
CA GLU A 20 -15.73 -3.40 -3.36
C GLU A 20 -14.75 -4.52 -3.76
N ARG A 21 -13.58 -4.14 -4.29
CA ARG A 21 -12.58 -5.11 -4.74
C ARG A 21 -11.88 -5.81 -3.58
N ALA A 22 -11.54 -5.09 -2.51
CA ALA A 22 -10.93 -5.67 -1.34
C ALA A 22 -11.87 -6.67 -0.66
N THR A 23 -13.13 -6.30 -0.43
CA THR A 23 -14.15 -7.19 0.13
C THR A 23 -14.30 -8.44 -0.72
N ARG A 24 -14.46 -8.30 -2.05
CA ARG A 24 -14.60 -9.47 -2.94
C ARG A 24 -13.39 -10.40 -2.93
N ALA A 25 -12.18 -9.85 -2.90
CA ALA A 25 -10.97 -10.67 -2.83
C ALA A 25 -10.92 -11.48 -1.52
N LEU A 26 -11.26 -10.84 -0.40
CA LEU A 26 -11.27 -11.48 0.91
C LEU A 26 -12.41 -12.50 1.06
N ASP A 27 -13.60 -12.19 0.54
CA ASP A 27 -14.74 -13.13 0.45
C ASP A 27 -14.39 -14.37 -0.38
N ALA A 28 -13.60 -14.20 -1.44
CA ALA A 28 -13.11 -15.29 -2.27
C ALA A 28 -12.02 -16.14 -1.60
N GLY A 29 -11.65 -15.82 -0.35
CA GLY A 29 -10.70 -16.59 0.44
C GLY A 29 -9.25 -16.09 0.36
N ALA A 30 -9.00 -14.90 -0.19
CA ALA A 30 -7.65 -14.33 -0.16
C ALA A 30 -7.17 -14.09 1.28
N ASP A 31 -5.87 -14.31 1.52
CA ASP A 31 -5.22 -14.03 2.80
C ASP A 31 -4.96 -12.53 3.02
N GLY A 32 -5.07 -11.74 1.96
CA GLY A 32 -4.81 -10.31 2.00
C GLY A 32 -4.96 -9.64 0.64
N VAL A 33 -4.67 -8.35 0.60
CA VAL A 33 -4.77 -7.52 -0.60
C VAL A 33 -3.54 -6.64 -0.78
N ILE A 34 -3.26 -6.29 -2.03
CA ILE A 34 -2.29 -5.26 -2.38
C ILE A 34 -3.06 -3.96 -2.65
N ALA A 35 -2.72 -2.90 -1.94
CA ALA A 35 -3.37 -1.60 -2.07
C ALA A 35 -2.37 -0.46 -1.86
N SER A 36 -2.70 0.75 -2.30
CA SER A 36 -1.83 1.89 -2.00
C SER A 36 -1.88 2.23 -0.50
N PRO A 37 -0.83 2.88 0.04
CA PRO A 37 -0.79 3.25 1.44
C PRO A 37 -1.93 4.21 1.84
N GLN A 38 -2.47 5.01 0.90
CA GLN A 38 -3.60 5.91 1.20
C GLN A 38 -4.92 5.16 1.47
N GLU A 39 -5.05 3.96 0.93
CA GLU A 39 -6.28 3.17 1.05
C GLU A 39 -6.17 2.06 2.11
N ALA A 40 -5.00 1.88 2.73
CA ALA A 40 -4.78 0.86 3.77
C ALA A 40 -5.74 1.03 4.95
N ALA A 41 -5.92 2.25 5.46
CA ALA A 41 -6.80 2.53 6.59
C ALA A 41 -8.27 2.24 6.25
N LEU A 42 -8.68 2.58 5.02
CA LEU A 42 -10.03 2.30 4.53
C LEU A 42 -10.29 0.79 4.47
N ILE A 43 -9.36 0.00 3.93
CA ILE A 43 -9.48 -1.46 3.88
C ILE A 43 -9.48 -2.05 5.28
N ARG A 44 -8.60 -1.56 6.18
CA ARG A 44 -8.52 -2.06 7.55
C ARG A 44 -9.80 -1.81 8.36
N SER A 45 -10.58 -0.79 8.01
CA SER A 45 -11.90 -0.54 8.61
C SER A 45 -12.96 -1.60 8.28
N LEU A 46 -12.70 -2.47 7.28
CA LEU A 46 -13.62 -3.54 6.90
C LEU A 46 -13.49 -4.70 7.90
N PRO A 47 -14.59 -5.19 8.50
CA PRO A 47 -14.53 -6.31 9.44
C PRO A 47 -13.89 -7.57 8.86
N ILE A 48 -14.12 -7.86 7.57
CA ILE A 48 -13.56 -9.01 6.87
C ILE A 48 -12.03 -8.93 6.71
N SER A 49 -11.43 -7.76 6.89
CA SER A 49 -9.98 -7.58 6.85
C SER A 49 -9.28 -8.00 8.16
N ALA A 50 -10.02 -8.34 9.21
CA ALA A 50 -9.44 -8.79 10.47
C ALA A 50 -8.58 -10.05 10.25
N GLY A 51 -7.31 -9.98 10.65
CA GLY A 51 -6.34 -11.07 10.45
C GLY A 51 -5.89 -11.26 9.00
N LYS A 52 -6.23 -10.35 8.08
CA LYS A 52 -5.82 -10.37 6.68
C LYS A 52 -4.67 -9.41 6.43
N PHE A 53 -3.79 -9.75 5.49
CA PHE A 53 -2.65 -8.92 5.12
C PHE A 53 -3.05 -7.74 4.23
N ILE A 54 -2.44 -6.58 4.49
CA ILE A 54 -2.48 -5.41 3.61
C ILE A 54 -1.04 -5.09 3.21
N VAL A 55 -0.71 -5.32 1.94
CA VAL A 55 0.62 -5.08 1.38
C VAL A 55 0.60 -3.79 0.58
N THR A 56 1.47 -2.84 0.93
CA THR A 56 1.49 -1.51 0.31
C THR A 56 2.78 -1.24 -0.48
N PRO A 57 2.71 -1.20 -1.82
CA PRO A 57 3.77 -0.63 -2.63
C PRO A 57 3.69 0.90 -2.64
N GLY A 58 4.79 1.54 -3.05
CA GLY A 58 4.78 2.97 -3.34
C GLY A 58 4.92 3.90 -2.14
N VAL A 59 5.38 3.36 -1.01
CA VAL A 59 5.88 4.19 0.09
C VAL A 59 7.25 4.77 -0.25
N ARG A 60 7.58 5.95 0.26
CA ARG A 60 8.93 6.51 0.14
C ARG A 60 9.44 7.05 1.47
N PRO A 61 10.70 6.77 1.81
CA PRO A 61 11.30 7.29 3.04
C PRO A 61 11.33 8.81 3.04
N THR A 62 11.28 9.39 4.23
CA THR A 62 11.41 10.84 4.39
C THR A 62 12.68 11.36 3.70
N GLY A 63 12.53 12.41 2.87
CA GLY A 63 13.65 13.02 2.13
C GLY A 63 14.04 12.34 0.82
N ALA A 64 13.42 11.22 0.44
CA ALA A 64 13.67 10.58 -0.85
C ALA A 64 13.00 11.33 -2.02
N ALA A 65 13.63 11.30 -3.21
CA ALA A 65 13.07 11.89 -4.41
C ALA A 65 11.72 11.23 -4.82
N LEU A 66 10.74 12.05 -5.20
CA LEU A 66 9.37 11.62 -5.52
C LEU A 66 9.28 10.78 -6.82
N GLY A 67 10.09 11.10 -7.83
CA GLY A 67 10.07 10.42 -9.13
C GLY A 67 8.70 10.48 -9.82
N ASP A 68 8.24 9.35 -10.33
CA ASP A 68 6.99 9.13 -11.07
C ASP A 68 5.75 8.86 -10.19
N GLN A 69 5.89 8.83 -8.86
CA GLN A 69 4.81 8.52 -7.93
C GLN A 69 4.06 9.80 -7.50
N LYS A 70 2.75 9.88 -7.77
CA LYS A 70 1.91 11.08 -7.55
C LYS A 70 1.30 11.21 -6.15
N ARG A 71 1.17 10.11 -5.39
CA ARG A 71 0.58 10.08 -4.05
C ARG A 71 1.47 9.22 -3.15
N VAL A 72 2.30 9.86 -2.33
CA VAL A 72 3.37 9.17 -1.58
C VAL A 72 3.11 9.34 -0.09
N MET A 73 3.30 8.25 0.64
CA MET A 73 3.21 8.18 2.10
C MET A 73 4.54 7.61 2.62
N THR A 74 4.97 8.00 3.81
CA THR A 74 6.18 7.44 4.41
C THR A 74 5.96 5.99 4.84
N PRO A 75 7.03 5.18 4.99
CA PRO A 75 6.94 3.85 5.59
C PRO A 75 6.23 3.85 6.95
N ALA A 76 6.57 4.83 7.81
CA ALA A 76 5.95 5.06 9.11
C ALA A 76 4.43 5.27 9.00
N GLU A 77 4.01 6.22 8.17
CA GLU A 77 2.59 6.55 7.97
C GLU A 77 1.81 5.36 7.39
N ALA A 78 2.40 4.59 6.48
CA ALA A 78 1.74 3.44 5.88
C ALA A 78 1.47 2.32 6.90
N ILE A 79 2.44 2.04 7.78
CA ILE A 79 2.27 1.07 8.88
C ILE A 79 1.22 1.59 9.88
N ALA A 80 1.29 2.88 10.26
CA ALA A 80 0.26 3.49 11.10
C ALA A 80 -1.14 3.42 10.49
N GLY A 81 -1.23 3.49 9.16
CA GLY A 81 -2.45 3.32 8.37
C GLY A 81 -2.96 1.88 8.28
N GLY A 82 -2.28 0.91 8.90
CA GLY A 82 -2.73 -0.48 8.98
C GLY A 82 -2.15 -1.42 7.91
N ALA A 83 -1.11 -1.00 7.18
CA ALA A 83 -0.33 -1.91 6.34
C ALA A 83 0.47 -2.91 7.19
N ASP A 84 0.55 -4.16 6.73
CA ASP A 84 1.36 -5.20 7.37
C ASP A 84 2.74 -5.33 6.71
N HIS A 85 2.81 -5.09 5.40
CA HIS A 85 4.03 -5.20 4.62
C HIS A 85 4.18 -4.02 3.66
N LEU A 86 5.43 -3.57 3.50
CA LEU A 86 5.79 -2.49 2.60
C LEU A 86 6.64 -3.04 1.45
N VAL A 87 6.32 -2.64 0.21
CA VAL A 87 7.13 -2.98 -0.97
C VAL A 87 7.94 -1.75 -1.38
N ILE A 88 9.25 -1.79 -1.10
CA ILE A 88 10.17 -0.67 -1.32
C ILE A 88 11.26 -1.09 -2.31
N GLY A 89 11.24 -0.48 -3.49
CA GLY A 89 12.19 -0.76 -4.57
C GLY A 89 13.34 0.24 -4.62
N ARG A 90 13.29 1.15 -5.61
CA ARG A 90 14.33 2.16 -5.91
C ARG A 90 14.93 2.89 -4.71
N PRO A 91 14.17 3.29 -3.66
CA PRO A 91 14.77 3.93 -2.48
C PRO A 91 15.86 3.10 -1.80
N ILE A 92 15.80 1.77 -1.91
CA ILE A 92 16.82 0.85 -1.39
C ILE A 92 17.78 0.47 -2.52
N THR A 93 17.25 -0.04 -3.64
CA THR A 93 18.09 -0.69 -4.67
C THR A 93 18.96 0.27 -5.47
N ALA A 94 18.62 1.55 -5.53
CA ALA A 94 19.39 2.58 -6.23
C ALA A 94 20.17 3.50 -5.28
N ALA A 95 20.16 3.22 -3.97
CA ALA A 95 20.95 3.96 -3.01
C ALA A 95 22.44 3.64 -3.17
N HIS A 96 23.30 4.60 -2.84
CA HIS A 96 24.75 4.38 -2.78
C HIS A 96 25.11 3.26 -1.79
N ASP A 97 24.40 3.18 -0.67
CA ASP A 97 24.50 2.11 0.31
C ASP A 97 23.10 1.53 0.59
N PRO A 98 22.72 0.42 -0.09
CA PRO A 98 21.42 -0.20 0.09
C PRO A 98 21.16 -0.72 1.52
N ALA A 99 22.20 -1.17 2.22
CA ALA A 99 22.05 -1.67 3.58
C ALA A 99 21.75 -0.53 4.55
N ALA A 100 22.49 0.59 4.44
CA ALA A 100 22.20 1.79 5.22
C ALA A 100 20.82 2.37 4.91
N ALA A 101 20.40 2.38 3.64
CA ALA A 101 19.07 2.84 3.24
C ALA A 101 17.95 1.98 3.85
N ALA A 102 18.09 0.64 3.81
CA ALA A 102 17.13 -0.27 4.43
C ALA A 102 17.09 -0.09 5.97
N ALA A 103 18.24 0.08 6.62
CA ALA A 103 18.32 0.31 8.06
C ALA A 103 17.63 1.63 8.48
N ALA A 104 17.81 2.70 7.71
CA ALA A 104 17.15 3.99 7.97
C ALA A 104 15.62 3.89 7.87
N ILE A 105 15.12 3.11 6.90
CA ILE A 105 13.68 2.85 6.74
C ILE A 105 13.13 2.04 7.92
N LEU A 106 13.86 1.02 8.36
CA LEU A 106 13.47 0.25 9.54
C LEU A 106 13.39 1.13 10.78
N ALA A 107 14.36 2.02 10.98
CA ALA A 107 14.34 2.98 12.08
C ALA A 107 13.14 3.95 12.00
N GLU A 108 12.76 4.39 10.81
CA GLU A 108 11.55 5.21 10.58
C GLU A 108 10.27 4.46 10.99
N ILE A 109 10.19 3.15 10.72
CA ILE A 109 9.04 2.31 11.10
C ILE A 109 9.00 2.02 12.60
N GLU A 110 10.15 1.75 13.22
CA GLU A 110 10.24 1.42 14.65
C GLU A 110 9.84 2.59 15.56
N GLY A 111 10.08 3.83 15.13
CA GLY A 111 9.66 5.03 15.86
C GLY A 111 8.15 5.25 15.96
N VAL A 112 7.33 4.42 15.29
CA VAL A 112 5.85 4.50 15.28
C VAL A 112 5.20 3.48 16.22
N LYS A 113 5.94 2.45 16.66
CA LYS A 113 5.40 1.39 17.53
C LYS A 113 5.26 1.82 18.99
#